data_AF-A0A2K3KMY0-F1
#
_entry.id   AF-A0A2K3KMY0-F1
#
_cell.length_a   1.000
_cell.length_b   1.000
_cell.length_c   1.000
_cell.angle_alpha   90.00
_cell.angle_beta   90.00
_cell.angle_gamma   90.00
#
_symmetry.space_group_name_H-M   'P 1'
#
loop_
_entity.id
_entity.type
_entity.pdbx_description
1 polymer ?
#
loop_
_entity_poly.entity_id
_entity_poly.type
_entity_poly.pdbx_seq_one_letter_code
_entity_poly.pdbx_strand_id
1 'polypeptide(L)' 'VLQNDIDLLNPPAELEKRKHKLKRLVQSPNSFFMVLFICFIINPSFEF' A
#
# COMPACT_ATOMS: atom_id res chain seq x y z
N VAL A 1 -21.83 25.28 16.15
CA VAL A 1 -20.86 24.91 15.07
C VAL A 1 -20.16 23.65 15.56
N LEU A 2 -20.49 22.49 15.00
CA LEU A 2 -19.87 21.22 15.38
C LEU A 2 -18.43 21.23 14.83
N GLN A 3 -17.46 21.43 15.72
CA GLN A 3 -16.05 21.19 15.43
C GLN A 3 -15.88 19.68 15.24
N ASN A 4 -15.33 19.27 14.08
CA ASN A 4 -14.84 17.93 13.76
C ASN A 4 -15.78 16.98 12.99
N ASP A 5 -16.57 17.47 12.04
CA ASP A 5 -17.01 16.62 10.93
C ASP A 5 -15.82 16.42 9.98
N ILE A 6 -14.87 15.56 10.36
CA ILE A 6 -13.94 14.98 9.41
C ILE A 6 -14.82 14.23 8.41
N ASP A 7 -14.84 14.69 7.16
CA ASP A 7 -15.56 14.03 6.08
C ASP A 7 -15.13 12.55 6.02
N LEU A 8 -15.98 11.68 6.56
CA LEU A 8 -15.71 10.25 6.67
C LEU A 8 -15.75 9.58 5.30
N LEU A 9 -16.42 10.21 4.33
CA LEU A 9 -16.53 9.73 2.95
C LEU A 9 -15.32 10.14 2.13
N ASN A 10 -14.73 11.33 2.38
CA ASN A 10 -13.56 11.83 1.66
C ASN A 10 -12.40 12.25 2.59
N PRO A 11 -11.80 11.31 3.35
CA PRO A 11 -10.62 11.61 4.14
C PRO A 11 -9.44 11.99 3.22
N PRO A 12 -8.58 12.94 3.63
CA PRO A 12 -7.42 13.32 2.83
C PRO A 12 -6.42 12.16 2.71
N ALA A 13 -5.86 11.98 1.51
CA ALA A 13 -5.02 10.85 1.15
C ALA A 13 -3.80 10.64 2.08
N GLU A 14 -3.28 11.72 2.67
CA GLU A 14 -2.16 11.64 3.64
C GLU A 14 -2.56 10.93 4.94
N LEU A 15 -3.78 11.15 5.42
CA LEU A 15 -4.29 10.47 6.62
C LEU A 15 -4.57 9.00 6.33
N GLU A 16 -5.08 8.66 5.14
CA GLU A 16 -5.33 7.27 4.75
C GLU A 16 -4.04 6.44 4.59
N LYS A 17 -2.97 7.05 4.06
CA LYS A 17 -1.66 6.39 3.91
C LYS A 17 -1.04 5.99 5.25
N ARG A 18 -1.25 6.81 6.30
CA ARG A 18 -0.76 6.54 7.66
C ARG A 18 -1.58 5.49 8.41
N LYS A 19 -2.80 5.19 7.96
CA LYS A 19 -3.64 4.15 8.56
C LYS A 19 -3.11 2.75 8.22
N HIS A 20 -3.28 1.83 9.17
CA HIS A 20 -3.04 0.41 8.94
C HIS A 20 -3.86 -0.10 7.75
N LYS A 21 -3.32 -1.02 6.95
CA LYS A 21 -3.92 -1.51 5.69
C LYS A 21 -5.39 -1.96 5.80
N LEU A 22 -5.78 -2.52 6.96
CA LEU A 22 -7.15 -3.00 7.23
C LEU A 22 -8.11 -1.89 7.73
N LYS A 23 -7.60 -0.71 8.11
CA LYS A 23 -8.37 0.41 8.67
C LYS A 23 -8.55 1.58 7.69
N ARG A 24 -8.12 1.41 6.44
CA ARG A 24 -8.35 2.38 5.35
C ARG A 24 -9.81 2.34 4.92
N LEU A 25 -10.31 3.42 4.31
CA LEU A 25 -11.66 3.43 3.74
C LEU A 25 -11.83 2.31 2.71
N VAL A 26 -10.80 2.09 1.88
CA VAL A 26 -10.70 0.97 0.95
C VAL A 26 -9.45 0.15 1.31
N GLN A 27 -9.63 -1.15 1.52
CA GLN A 27 -8.53 -2.04 1.83
C GLN A 27 -7.69 -2.33 0.59
N SER A 28 -6.38 -2.17 0.71
CA SER A 28 -5.42 -2.52 -0.32
C SER A 28 -4.16 -3.12 0.31
N PRO A 29 -3.49 -4.05 -0.37
CA PRO A 29 -2.24 -4.62 0.12
C PRO A 29 -1.15 -3.54 0.16
N ASN A 30 -0.23 -3.63 1.13
CA ASN A 30 0.98 -2.80 1.18
C ASN A 30 2.13 -3.39 0.36
N SER A 31 1.93 -4.56 -0.22
CA SER A 31 2.92 -5.24 -1.03
C SER A 31 2.65 -4.98 -2.50
N PHE A 32 3.72 -4.91 -3.27
CA PHE A 32 3.74 -4.74 -4.72
C PHE A 32 4.60 -5.84 -5.32
N PHE A 33 4.21 -6.31 -6.50
CA PHE A 33 5.02 -7.29 -7.23
C PHE A 33 6.30 -6.61 -7.73
N MET A 34 7.46 -7.08 -7.27
CA MET A 34 8.75 -6.70 -7.83
C MET A 34 9.18 -7.76 -8.84
N VAL A 35 9.36 -7.37 -10.10
CA VAL A 35 9.81 -8.30 -11.13
C VAL A 35 11.33 -8.47 -11.00
N LEU A 36 11.76 -9.69 -10.69
CA LEU A 36 13.13 -10.06 -10.36
C LEU A 36 14.05 -10.17 -11.59
N PHE A 37 13.90 -9.27 -12.58
CA PHE A 37 14.77 -9.28 -13.77
C PHE A 37 16.26 -9.25 -13.39
N ILE A 38 16.62 -8.52 -12.33
CA ILE A 38 17.98 -8.50 -11.83
C ILE A 38 18.41 -9.84 -11.22
N CYS A 39 17.54 -10.57 -10.52
CA CYS A 39 17.90 -11.82 -9.83
C CYS A 39 18.34 -12.91 -10.81
N PHE A 40 17.65 -13.01 -11.95
CA PHE A 40 18.04 -13.89 -13.06
C PHE A 40 19.40 -13.54 -13.67
N ILE A 41 19.83 -12.27 -13.58
CA ILE A 41 21.12 -11.82 -14.10
C ILE A 41 22.25 -12.14 -13.11
N ILE A 42 22.04 -11.96 -11.80
CA ILE A 42 23.09 -12.16 -10.78
C ILE A 42 23.29 -13.62 -10.37
N ASN A 43 22.28 -14.48 -10.46
CA ASN A 43 22.42 -15.92 -10.21
C ASN A 43 21.55 -16.73 -11.19
N PRO A 44 22.03 -16.97 -12.43
CA PRO A 44 21.33 -17.79 -13.41
C PRO A 44 21.29 -19.29 -13.02
N SER A 45 22.05 -19.71 -12.00
CA SER A 45 22.24 -21.12 -11.62
C SER A 45 21.14 -21.71 -10.73
N PHE A 46 20.09 -20.96 -10.38
CA PHE A 46 18.93 -21.55 -9.69
C PHE A 46 18.05 -22.24 -10.73
N GLU A 47 18.51 -23.40 -11.16
CA GLU A 47 17.83 -24.32 -12.06
C GLU A 47 16.72 -25.03 -11.27
N PHE A 48 15.47 -24.86 -11.74
CA PHE A 48 14.22 -25.54 -11.36
C PHE A 48 14.02 -26.00 -9.90
#